data_AF-A0A1M3H7A7-F1
#
_entry.id   AF-A0A1M3H7A7-F1
#
_cell.length_a   1.000
_cell.length_b   1.000
_cell.length_c   1.000
_cell.angle_alpha   90.00
_cell.angle_beta   90.00
_cell.angle_gamma   90.00
#
_symmetry.space_group_name_H-M   'P 1'
#
loop_
_entity.id
_entity.type
_entity.pdbx_description
1 polymer ?
#
loop_
_entity_poly.entity_id
_entity_poly.type
_entity_poly.pdbx_seq_one_letter_code
_entity_poly.pdbx_strand_id
1 'polypeptide(L)'
;MLPIVLSNYCKGQSHTPVDNLLSYPDSIVYTFTPHLVPQKDKESSPPLLFKIKLPPHVLSSYTSGFDAFGFRYSDQQTVYVYIDYYDKNATDTAYRVIRQDEIEHLLLDDLNAINYQNKLDIDNNPFSTTRETWLVKKGSATILLYNIRKENMTRFLRDAGSFTFL
;
A
#
# COMPACT_ATOMS: atom_id res chain seq x y z
N MET A 1 -9.12 -8.85 24.37
CA MET A 1 -9.27 -7.45 23.93
C MET A 1 -9.94 -7.50 22.56
N LEU A 2 -11.14 -6.93 22.42
CA LEU A 2 -11.93 -7.01 21.19
C LEU A 2 -11.43 -5.94 20.19
N PRO A 3 -11.31 -6.25 18.89
CA PRO A 3 -10.88 -5.27 17.89
C PRO A 3 -11.97 -4.21 17.70
N ILE A 4 -11.55 -2.95 17.57
CA ILE A 4 -12.44 -1.85 17.18
C ILE A 4 -12.44 -1.79 15.66
N VAL A 5 -13.62 -1.92 15.05
CA VAL A 5 -13.82 -1.74 13.60
C VAL A 5 -13.90 -0.24 13.33
N LEU A 6 -12.91 0.32 12.65
CA LEU A 6 -12.94 1.71 12.19
C LEU A 6 -13.55 1.76 10.79
N SER A 7 -14.86 1.99 10.70
CA SER A 7 -15.51 2.33 9.41
C SER A 7 -15.50 3.84 9.21
N ASN A 8 -14.61 4.37 8.37
CA ASN A 8 -14.69 5.77 7.94
C ASN A 8 -15.13 5.85 6.47
N TYR A 9 -16.31 6.44 6.29
CA TYR A 9 -17.01 6.70 5.05
C TYR A 9 -16.28 7.75 4.19
N CYS A 10 -16.00 7.41 2.93
CA CYS A 10 -15.88 8.41 1.87
C CYS A 10 -17.26 8.56 1.19
N LYS A 11 -17.82 9.77 1.18
CA LYS A 11 -19.06 10.09 0.45
C LYS A 11 -18.76 10.18 -1.05
N GLY A 12 -19.32 9.26 -1.84
CA GLY A 12 -19.35 9.29 -3.29
C GLY A 12 -19.39 7.88 -3.87
N GLN A 13 -20.59 7.46 -4.29
CA GLN A 13 -21.00 6.25 -5.07
C GLN A 13 -19.85 5.40 -5.67
N SER A 14 -19.83 4.06 -5.67
CA SER A 14 -20.87 3.03 -5.58
C SER A 14 -20.15 1.66 -5.50
N HIS A 15 -20.59 0.73 -4.63
CA HIS A 15 -20.04 -0.63 -4.43
C HIS A 15 -18.57 -0.72 -3.97
N THR A 16 -18.30 -0.23 -2.75
CA THR A 16 -16.98 -0.30 -2.13
C THR A 16 -16.63 -1.70 -1.61
N PRO A 17 -15.38 -2.19 -1.80
CA PRO A 17 -14.82 -3.35 -1.10
C PRO A 17 -15.06 -3.25 0.42
N VAL A 18 -15.29 -4.39 1.09
CA VAL A 18 -15.35 -4.40 2.56
C VAL A 18 -13.90 -4.32 3.07
N ASP A 19 -13.42 -3.09 3.19
CA ASP A 19 -12.16 -2.78 3.83
C ASP A 19 -12.30 -2.98 5.34
N ASN A 20 -11.71 -4.05 5.87
CA ASN A 20 -11.72 -4.32 7.30
C ASN A 20 -10.43 -3.79 7.92
N LEU A 21 -10.53 -2.67 8.62
CA LEU A 21 -9.49 -2.13 9.50
C LEU A 21 -9.77 -2.60 10.93
N LEU A 22 -8.98 -3.56 11.40
CA LEU A 22 -9.00 -4.01 12.80
C LEU A 22 -7.88 -3.30 13.56
N SER A 23 -8.25 -2.45 14.51
CA SER A 23 -7.28 -1.76 15.36
C SER A 23 -6.94 -2.54 16.62
N TYR A 24 -5.63 -2.63 16.88
CA TYR A 24 -4.99 -3.09 18.11
C TYR A 24 -4.21 -1.93 18.73
N PRO A 25 -3.84 -1.98 20.02
CA PRO A 25 -3.11 -0.89 20.67
C PRO A 25 -1.80 -0.49 19.96
N ASP A 26 -1.14 -1.43 19.31
CA ASP A 26 0.17 -1.27 18.68
C ASP A 26 0.15 -1.44 17.15
N SER A 27 -1.00 -1.70 16.54
CA SER A 27 -1.07 -1.97 15.10
C SER A 27 -2.48 -1.86 14.55
N ILE A 28 -2.58 -1.71 13.24
CA ILE A 28 -3.81 -1.82 12.49
C ILE A 28 -3.63 -2.98 11.51
N VAL A 29 -4.58 -3.89 11.44
CA VAL A 29 -4.61 -4.92 10.39
C VAL A 29 -5.59 -4.46 9.34
N TYR A 30 -5.08 -4.19 8.13
CA TYR A 30 -5.90 -3.95 6.96
C TYR A 30 -6.08 -5.26 6.21
N THR A 31 -7.33 -5.62 5.93
CA THR A 31 -7.68 -6.76 5.07
C THR A 31 -8.49 -6.25 3.89
N PHE A 32 -8.04 -6.60 2.69
CA PHE A 32 -8.74 -6.31 1.46
C PHE A 32 -9.42 -7.56 0.92
N THR A 33 -10.69 -7.43 0.57
CA THR A 33 -11.48 -8.50 -0.03
C THR A 33 -12.23 -7.92 -1.23
N PRO A 34 -11.83 -8.25 -2.47
CA PRO A 34 -12.57 -7.82 -3.65
C PRO A 34 -13.95 -8.48 -3.69
N HIS A 35 -15.00 -7.71 -4.00
CA HIS A 35 -16.32 -8.28 -4.33
C HIS A 35 -16.40 -8.78 -5.77
N LEU A 36 -15.43 -8.42 -6.61
CA LEU A 36 -15.39 -8.70 -8.04
C LEU A 36 -14.03 -9.31 -8.40
N VAL A 37 -14.05 -10.22 -9.36
CA VAL A 37 -12.85 -10.89 -9.87
C VAL A 37 -12.24 -10.02 -10.99
N PRO A 38 -10.96 -9.60 -10.89
CA PRO A 38 -10.31 -8.85 -11.96
C PRO A 38 -10.31 -9.66 -13.26
N GLN A 39 -10.73 -9.03 -14.37
CA GLN A 39 -10.69 -9.62 -15.70
C GLN A 39 -9.81 -8.78 -16.62
N LYS A 40 -8.88 -9.43 -17.33
CA LYS A 40 -8.14 -8.84 -18.46
C LYS A 40 -8.15 -9.83 -19.61
N ASP A 41 -8.58 -9.39 -20.78
CA ASP A 41 -8.56 -10.16 -22.03
C ASP A 41 -9.13 -11.59 -21.92
N LYS A 42 -10.22 -11.76 -21.15
CA LYS A 42 -10.93 -13.02 -20.86
C LYS A 42 -10.20 -14.01 -19.93
N GLU A 43 -9.02 -13.68 -19.42
CA GLU A 43 -8.43 -14.41 -18.29
C GLU A 43 -8.93 -13.82 -16.98
N SER A 44 -9.53 -14.69 -16.18
CA SER A 44 -9.96 -14.39 -14.81
C SER A 44 -8.84 -14.79 -13.87
N SER A 45 -8.16 -13.83 -13.27
CA SER A 45 -7.28 -14.09 -12.13
C SER A 45 -8.15 -14.13 -10.88
N PRO A 46 -8.05 -15.16 -10.00
CA PRO A 46 -8.81 -15.17 -8.76
C PRO A 46 -8.55 -13.88 -7.98
N PRO A 47 -9.57 -13.34 -7.28
CA PRO A 47 -9.39 -12.14 -6.49
C PRO A 47 -8.34 -12.43 -5.41
N LEU A 48 -7.17 -11.79 -5.50
CA LEU A 48 -6.16 -11.94 -4.45
C LEU A 48 -6.62 -11.13 -3.25
N LEU A 49 -7.11 -11.85 -2.24
CA LEU A 49 -7.30 -11.30 -0.91
C LEU A 49 -5.91 -11.07 -0.31
N PHE A 50 -5.76 -9.97 0.43
CA PHE A 50 -4.54 -9.76 1.18
C PHE A 50 -4.82 -9.16 2.54
N LYS A 51 -3.84 -9.32 3.43
CA LYS A 51 -3.78 -8.57 4.68
C LYS A 51 -2.39 -8.01 4.88
N ILE A 52 -2.33 -6.87 5.56
CA ILE A 52 -1.09 -6.20 5.95
C ILE A 52 -1.26 -5.58 7.33
N LYS A 53 -0.24 -5.67 8.18
CA LYS A 53 -0.14 -4.85 9.38
C LYS A 53 0.37 -3.47 9.02
N LEU A 54 -0.21 -2.48 9.65
CA LEU A 54 0.11 -1.08 9.54
C LEU A 54 0.44 -0.54 10.92
N PRO A 55 1.37 0.42 11.03
CA PRO A 55 1.52 1.21 12.23
C PRO A 55 0.17 1.83 12.67
N PRO A 56 -0.02 2.10 13.97
CA PRO A 56 -1.21 2.78 14.47
C PRO A 56 -1.24 4.24 13.98
N HIS A 57 -2.37 4.89 14.20
CA HIS A 57 -2.57 6.31 13.87
C HIS A 57 -2.53 6.62 12.36
N VAL A 58 -3.05 5.72 11.53
CA VAL A 58 -3.41 6.05 10.14
C VAL A 58 -4.41 7.21 10.17
N LEU A 59 -4.04 8.34 9.55
CA LEU A 59 -4.88 9.53 9.48
C LEU A 59 -5.95 9.41 8.39
N SER A 60 -5.58 8.82 7.26
CA SER A 60 -6.48 8.57 6.14
C SER A 60 -5.96 7.40 5.30
N SER A 61 -6.89 6.64 4.73
CA SER A 61 -6.60 5.64 3.71
C SER A 61 -7.37 5.95 2.44
N TYR A 62 -6.86 5.47 1.31
CA TYR A 62 -7.59 5.48 0.06
C TYR A 62 -7.26 4.24 -0.74
N THR A 63 -8.19 3.88 -1.61
CA THR A 63 -8.07 2.77 -2.55
C THR A 63 -8.36 3.31 -3.93
N SER A 64 -7.62 2.87 -4.93
CA SER A 64 -7.87 3.22 -6.32
C SER A 64 -7.89 1.96 -7.17
N GLY A 65 -9.09 1.53 -7.57
CA GLY A 65 -9.28 0.23 -8.22
C GLY A 65 -9.22 -0.93 -7.22
N PHE A 66 -8.64 -2.05 -7.65
CA PHE A 66 -8.45 -3.26 -6.83
C PHE A 66 -6.98 -3.55 -6.53
N ASP A 67 -6.08 -2.73 -7.05
CA ASP A 67 -4.65 -2.95 -7.11
C ASP A 67 -3.86 -1.91 -6.32
N ALA A 68 -4.35 -0.67 -6.16
CA ALA A 68 -3.62 0.40 -5.48
C ALA A 68 -4.27 0.87 -4.17
N PHE A 69 -3.46 0.96 -3.11
CA PHE A 69 -3.85 1.34 -1.76
C PHE A 69 -2.85 2.35 -1.19
N GLY A 70 -3.34 3.31 -0.41
CA GLY A 70 -2.49 4.29 0.27
C GLY A 70 -2.94 4.54 1.70
N PHE A 71 -1.97 4.66 2.61
CA PHE A 71 -2.19 4.91 4.04
C PHE A 71 -1.29 6.07 4.49
N ARG A 72 -1.91 7.20 4.85
CA ARG A 72 -1.21 8.41 5.28
C ARG A 72 -1.15 8.50 6.80
N TYR A 73 -0.01 8.98 7.28
CA TYR A 73 0.27 9.23 8.69
C TYR A 73 0.65 10.70 8.90
N SER A 74 0.89 11.07 10.16
CA SER A 74 1.41 12.40 10.49
C SER A 74 2.71 12.69 9.74
N ASP A 75 2.95 13.98 9.53
CA ASP A 75 4.16 14.50 8.91
C ASP A 75 4.37 14.02 7.48
N GLN A 76 3.33 13.64 6.74
CA GLN A 76 3.45 13.18 5.34
C GLN A 76 4.21 11.84 5.17
N GLN A 77 4.26 11.01 6.21
CA GLN A 77 4.71 9.62 6.06
C GLN A 77 3.60 8.81 5.38
N THR A 78 3.92 8.04 4.34
CA THR A 78 2.90 7.30 3.59
C THR A 78 3.34 5.88 3.29
N VAL A 79 2.41 4.92 3.39
CA VAL A 79 2.58 3.57 2.87
C VAL A 79 1.70 3.43 1.64
N TYR A 80 2.29 3.12 0.50
CA TYR A 80 1.56 2.70 -0.69
C TYR A 80 1.70 1.20 -0.86
N VAL A 81 0.62 0.53 -1.23
CA VAL A 81 0.61 -0.88 -1.58
C VAL A 81 0.03 -0.98 -2.98
N TYR A 82 0.73 -1.70 -3.84
CA TYR A 82 0.26 -2.04 -5.16
C TYR A 82 0.33 -3.54 -5.39
N ILE A 83 -0.61 -4.09 -6.14
CA ILE A 83 -0.66 -5.50 -6.50
C ILE A 83 -0.67 -5.63 -8.03
N ASP A 84 0.38 -6.24 -8.57
CA ASP A 84 0.34 -6.75 -9.94
C ASP A 84 -0.32 -8.13 -9.94
N TYR A 85 -1.54 -8.25 -10.45
CA TYR A 85 -2.25 -9.53 -10.49
C TYR A 85 -1.71 -10.50 -11.58
N TYR A 86 -0.80 -10.03 -12.42
CA TYR A 86 -0.30 -10.78 -13.58
C TYR A 86 1.16 -11.22 -13.43
N ASP A 87 1.93 -10.59 -12.55
CA ASP A 87 3.28 -11.03 -12.21
C ASP A 87 3.26 -12.24 -11.26
N LYS A 88 3.53 -13.42 -11.82
CA LYS A 88 3.54 -14.70 -11.09
C LYS A 88 4.93 -15.09 -10.55
N ASN A 89 5.98 -14.36 -10.90
CA ASN A 89 7.38 -14.76 -10.64
C ASN A 89 8.14 -13.79 -9.73
N ALA A 90 7.44 -12.87 -9.07
CA ALA A 90 8.07 -11.87 -8.22
C ALA A 90 8.74 -12.51 -6.98
N THR A 91 10.01 -12.17 -6.79
CA THR A 91 10.78 -12.58 -5.61
C THR A 91 10.68 -11.54 -4.52
N ASP A 92 10.52 -12.01 -3.27
CA ASP A 92 10.53 -11.14 -2.10
C ASP A 92 11.86 -10.38 -1.99
N THR A 93 11.78 -9.05 -1.97
CA THR A 93 12.96 -8.19 -1.84
C THR A 93 12.63 -6.95 -1.03
N ALA A 94 13.64 -6.33 -0.43
CA ALA A 94 13.51 -5.02 0.18
C ALA A 94 14.79 -4.24 -0.06
N TYR A 95 14.66 -3.02 -0.55
CA TYR A 95 15.81 -2.13 -0.74
C TYR A 95 15.44 -0.69 -0.45
N ARG A 96 16.43 0.04 0.04
CA ARG A 96 16.32 1.45 0.33
C ARG A 96 16.49 2.25 -0.96
N VAL A 97 15.62 3.24 -1.15
CA VAL A 97 15.75 4.20 -2.25
C VAL A 97 16.53 5.41 -1.73
N ILE A 98 17.60 5.77 -2.46
CA ILE A 98 18.59 6.74 -1.96
C ILE A 98 18.39 8.09 -2.64
N ARG A 99 17.86 8.10 -3.86
CA ARG A 99 17.74 9.32 -4.68
C ARG A 99 16.34 9.51 -5.25
N GLN A 100 16.02 10.77 -5.58
CA GLN A 100 14.72 11.13 -6.13
C GLN A 100 14.51 10.59 -7.55
N ASP A 101 15.55 10.59 -8.38
CA ASP A 101 15.51 10.01 -9.72
C ASP A 101 15.23 8.50 -9.66
N GLU A 102 15.74 7.78 -8.66
CA GLU A 102 15.37 6.38 -8.43
C GLU A 102 13.89 6.24 -8.08
N ILE A 103 13.32 7.15 -7.29
CA ILE A 103 11.87 7.15 -7.06
C ILE A 103 11.13 7.49 -8.34
N GLU A 104 11.56 8.46 -9.14
CA GLU A 104 10.91 8.83 -10.40
C GLU A 104 10.99 7.70 -11.41
N HIS A 105 12.13 7.01 -11.53
CA HIS A 105 12.29 5.81 -12.33
C HIS A 105 11.45 4.65 -11.81
N LEU A 106 11.40 4.43 -10.49
CA LEU A 106 10.46 3.48 -9.93
C LEU A 106 9.04 3.88 -10.31
N LEU A 107 8.69 5.16 -10.16
CA LEU A 107 7.40 5.78 -10.50
C LEU A 107 7.02 5.63 -11.98
N LEU A 108 8.00 5.62 -12.87
CA LEU A 108 7.85 5.57 -14.33
C LEU A 108 7.91 4.14 -14.89
N ASP A 109 8.82 3.29 -14.41
CA ASP A 109 9.10 1.95 -14.97
C ASP A 109 8.32 0.84 -14.24
N ASP A 110 8.35 0.82 -12.89
CA ASP A 110 7.59 -0.14 -12.07
C ASP A 110 6.17 0.37 -11.74
N LEU A 111 5.98 1.69 -11.74
CA LEU A 111 4.79 2.39 -11.22
C LEU A 111 3.98 3.17 -12.26
N ASN A 112 4.26 3.13 -13.57
CA ASN A 112 3.23 3.52 -14.54
C ASN A 112 1.95 2.65 -14.39
N ALA A 113 2.10 1.46 -13.80
CA ALA A 113 1.02 0.61 -13.34
C ALA A 113 0.44 1.04 -11.98
N ILE A 114 1.27 1.57 -11.08
CA ILE A 114 0.94 1.88 -9.68
C ILE A 114 0.38 3.30 -9.48
N ASN A 115 0.89 4.28 -10.23
CA ASN A 115 0.40 5.65 -10.31
C ASN A 115 -0.32 5.90 -11.66
N TYR A 116 -0.90 4.86 -12.26
CA TYR A 116 -1.69 4.97 -13.48
C TYR A 116 -2.78 6.04 -13.30
N GLN A 117 -2.72 7.14 -14.05
CA GLN A 117 -3.61 8.32 -13.91
C GLN A 117 -3.42 9.16 -12.62
N ASN A 118 -2.22 9.24 -12.05
CA ASN A 118 -1.96 10.03 -10.84
C ASN A 118 -2.79 9.59 -9.61
N LYS A 119 -3.05 8.28 -9.51
CA LYS A 119 -3.81 7.67 -8.41
C LYS A 119 -3.10 7.75 -7.06
N LEU A 120 -1.78 7.88 -7.06
CA LEU A 120 -0.99 8.17 -5.87
C LEU A 120 -0.70 9.67 -5.80
N ASP A 121 -1.09 10.27 -4.69
CA ASP A 121 -0.89 11.70 -4.42
C ASP A 121 0.54 11.97 -3.92
N ILE A 122 1.50 11.65 -4.78
CA ILE A 122 2.93 11.84 -4.51
C ILE A 122 3.33 13.30 -4.79
N ASP A 123 2.64 13.96 -5.74
CA ASP A 123 2.90 15.36 -6.10
C ASP A 123 2.71 16.32 -4.91
N ASN A 124 1.78 16.01 -3.99
CA ASN A 124 1.56 16.80 -2.76
C ASN A 124 2.43 16.34 -1.57
N ASN A 125 3.35 15.40 -1.77
CA ASN A 125 4.27 14.89 -0.75
C ASN A 125 5.67 14.73 -1.37
N PRO A 126 6.46 15.80 -1.50
CA PRO A 126 7.74 15.76 -2.21
C PRO A 126 8.78 14.92 -1.48
N PHE A 127 9.65 14.23 -2.23
CA PHE A 127 10.69 13.38 -1.67
C PHE A 127 11.62 14.16 -0.72
N SER A 128 11.96 13.53 0.41
CA SER A 128 12.81 14.13 1.42
C SER A 128 14.04 13.28 1.70
N THR A 129 15.23 13.84 1.42
CA THR A 129 16.53 13.20 1.69
C THR A 129 16.85 13.06 3.19
N THR A 130 16.15 13.80 4.05
CA THR A 130 16.30 13.69 5.51
C THR A 130 15.50 12.54 6.08
N ARG A 131 14.63 11.94 5.26
CA ARG A 131 13.78 10.80 5.60
C ARG A 131 14.25 9.56 4.86
N GLU A 132 13.58 8.45 5.12
CA GLU A 132 13.86 7.22 4.43
C GLU A 132 12.68 6.78 3.58
N THR A 133 13.01 6.31 2.38
CA THR A 133 12.08 5.67 1.47
C THR A 133 12.59 4.28 1.14
N TRP A 134 11.71 3.29 1.22
CA TRP A 134 12.03 1.89 0.95
C TRP A 134 10.98 1.28 0.04
N LEU A 135 11.44 0.42 -0.87
CA LEU A 135 10.58 -0.46 -1.66
C LEU A 135 10.68 -1.87 -1.09
N VAL A 136 9.52 -2.48 -0.85
CA VAL A 136 9.39 -3.85 -0.35
C VAL A 136 8.52 -4.62 -1.33
N LYS A 137 9.07 -5.65 -1.98
CA LYS A 137 8.31 -6.58 -2.83
C LYS A 137 7.98 -7.84 -2.04
N LYS A 138 6.71 -8.25 -2.07
CA LYS A 138 6.16 -9.44 -1.36
C LYS A 138 5.27 -10.21 -2.31
N GLY A 139 5.79 -11.27 -2.92
CA GLY A 139 5.19 -11.86 -4.12
C GLY A 139 4.88 -10.76 -5.13
N SER A 140 3.66 -10.77 -5.69
CA SER A 140 3.25 -9.78 -6.69
C SER A 140 2.86 -8.40 -6.13
N ALA A 141 3.01 -8.19 -4.81
CA ALA A 141 2.78 -6.89 -4.18
C ALA A 141 4.05 -6.06 -4.09
N THR A 142 3.93 -4.77 -4.43
CA THR A 142 4.95 -3.75 -4.23
C THR A 142 4.48 -2.75 -3.18
N ILE A 143 5.26 -2.60 -2.12
CA ILE A 143 4.96 -1.72 -0.99
C ILE A 143 6.01 -0.62 -0.94
N LEU A 144 5.58 0.63 -1.11
CA LEU A 144 6.43 1.81 -1.02
C LEU A 144 6.23 2.47 0.34
N LEU A 145 7.26 2.41 1.18
CA LEU A 145 7.35 3.15 2.43
C LEU A 145 7.95 4.51 2.12
N TYR A 146 7.12 5.54 2.01
CA TYR A 146 7.50 6.83 1.44
C TYR A 146 7.66 7.92 2.50
N ASN A 147 8.80 8.63 2.49
CA ASN A 147 9.09 9.74 3.39
C ASN A 147 8.89 9.38 4.88
N ILE A 148 9.32 8.19 5.28
CA ILE A 148 9.18 7.71 6.67
C ILE A 148 10.29 8.31 7.53
N ARG A 149 9.95 8.73 8.75
CA ARG A 149 10.96 9.22 9.71
C ARG A 149 11.91 8.08 10.09
N LYS A 150 13.21 8.38 10.23
CA LYS A 150 14.25 7.36 10.50
C LYS A 150 13.94 6.52 11.73
N GLU A 151 13.49 7.17 12.81
CA GLU A 151 13.12 6.53 14.07
C GLU A 151 11.92 5.57 13.95
N ASN A 152 11.08 5.74 12.92
CA ASN A 152 9.92 4.89 12.69
C ASN A 152 10.21 3.75 11.70
N MET A 153 11.28 3.84 10.91
CA MET A 153 11.49 2.97 9.75
C MET A 153 11.48 1.48 10.10
N THR A 154 12.16 1.09 11.18
CA THR A 154 12.20 -0.32 11.63
C THR A 154 10.80 -0.90 11.83
N ARG A 155 9.87 -0.11 12.39
CA ARG A 155 8.49 -0.52 12.58
C ARG A 155 7.76 -0.65 11.24
N PHE A 156 7.88 0.35 10.38
CA PHE A 156 7.24 0.34 9.06
C PHE A 156 7.72 -0.83 8.20
N LEU A 157 9.02 -1.14 8.18
CA LEU A 157 9.56 -2.30 7.47
C LEU A 157 9.03 -3.62 8.02
N ARG A 158 9.00 -3.78 9.35
CA ARG A 158 8.44 -4.99 9.99
C ARG A 158 6.96 -5.18 9.64
N ASP A 159 6.19 -4.10 9.73
CA ASP A 159 4.75 -4.14 9.50
C ASP A 159 4.46 -4.36 8.00
N ALA A 160 5.22 -3.76 7.08
CA ALA A 160 5.17 -4.04 5.64
C ALA A 160 5.53 -5.49 5.30
N GLY A 161 6.53 -6.05 5.97
CA GLY A 161 6.94 -7.45 5.82
C GLY A 161 5.86 -8.46 6.24
N SER A 162 4.82 -8.02 6.95
CA SER A 162 3.67 -8.87 7.32
C SER A 162 2.64 -9.04 6.20
N PHE A 163 2.83 -8.36 5.07
CA PHE A 163 1.96 -8.53 3.92
C PHE A 163 1.89 -9.99 3.50
N THR A 164 0.67 -10.49 3.34
CA THR A 164 0.41 -11.82 2.81
C THR A 164 -0.86 -11.81 1.98
N PHE A 165 -0.80 -12.48 0.84
CA PHE A 165 -2.00 -12.95 0.17
C PHE A 165 -2.68 -14.02 1.04
N LEU A 166 -4.01 -14.11 0.96
CA LEU A 166 -4.84 -15.05 1.72
C LEU A 166 -5.39 -16.16 0.83
#